data_AF-A0A971XNT2-F1
#
_entry.id   AF-A0A971XNT2-F1
#
_cell.length_a   1.000
_cell.length_b   1.000
_cell.length_c   1.000
_cell.angle_alpha   90.00
_cell.angle_beta   90.00
_cell.angle_gamma   90.00
#
_symmetry.space_group_name_H-M   'P 1'
#
loop_
_entity.id
_entity.type
_entity.pdbx_description
1 polymer ?
#
loop_
_entity_poly.entity_id
_entity_poly.type
_entity_poly.pdbx_seq_one_letter_code
_entity_poly.pdbx_strand_id
1 'polypeptide(L)'
;MSLITEPNLKEHGKTYFQAYSPGDDFYEALIEAHRDLSDEQSEQLNARLILLLSNHIGDLSVIKEALSIARTGLQETTNTSQQPSESH
;
A
#
# COMPACT_ATOMS: atom_id res chain seq x y z
N MET A 1 -16.49 -7.51 8.51
CA MET A 1 -15.48 -8.50 8.07
C MET A 1 -14.11 -7.96 8.44
N SER A 2 -13.13 -8.81 8.76
CA SER A 2 -11.76 -8.38 9.10
C SER A 2 -10.96 -8.05 7.84
N LEU A 3 -10.10 -7.03 7.90
CA LEU A 3 -9.15 -6.70 6.84
C LEU A 3 -8.12 -7.82 6.69
N ILE A 4 -7.94 -8.29 5.45
CA ILE A 4 -6.85 -9.20 5.09
C ILE A 4 -5.62 -8.33 4.82
N THR A 5 -4.57 -8.49 5.64
CA THR A 5 -3.30 -7.74 5.50
C THR A 5 -2.25 -8.47 4.65
N GLU A 6 -2.53 -9.72 4.26
CA GLU A 6 -1.69 -10.51 3.36
C GLU A 6 -1.88 -10.05 1.89
N PRO A 7 -0.82 -10.08 1.06
CA PRO A 7 -0.90 -9.67 -0.34
C PRO A 7 -1.88 -10.59 -1.11
N ASN A 8 -3.09 -10.07 -1.39
CA ASN A 8 -4.16 -10.79 -2.08
C ASN A 8 -4.49 -10.19 -3.46
N LEU A 9 -3.51 -9.60 -4.15
CA LEU A 9 -3.72 -9.16 -5.53
C LEU A 9 -3.97 -10.39 -6.41
N LYS A 10 -5.17 -10.47 -6.99
CA LYS A 10 -5.58 -11.52 -7.93
C LYS A 10 -6.16 -10.87 -9.17
N GLU A 11 -5.57 -11.14 -10.34
CA GLU A 11 -6.20 -10.79 -11.61
C GLU A 11 -7.31 -11.80 -11.93
N HIS A 12 -8.55 -11.33 -12.12
CA HIS A 12 -9.67 -12.21 -12.47
C HIS A 12 -9.44 -12.79 -13.88
N GLY A 13 -9.07 -14.08 -13.96
CA GLY A 13 -8.95 -14.81 -15.23
C GLY A 13 -7.54 -15.31 -15.60
N LYS A 14 -6.51 -15.02 -14.79
CA LYS A 14 -5.15 -15.54 -15.02
C LYS A 14 -4.74 -16.52 -13.92
N THR A 15 -4.50 -17.77 -14.30
CA THR A 15 -3.85 -18.77 -13.43
C THR A 15 -2.35 -18.61 -13.58
N TYR A 16 -1.72 -17.83 -12.69
CA TYR A 16 -0.27 -17.64 -12.70
C TYR A 16 0.42 -18.97 -12.34
N PHE A 17 1.14 -19.56 -13.30
CA PHE A 17 1.84 -20.85 -13.16
C PHE A 17 3.30 -20.72 -12.70
N GLN A 18 3.80 -19.50 -12.52
CA GLN A 18 5.13 -19.21 -11.98
C GLN A 18 5.03 -18.06 -10.97
N ALA A 19 5.89 -18.11 -9.94
CA ALA A 19 6.01 -17.13 -8.86
C ALA A 19 6.62 -15.79 -9.32
N TYR A 20 6.19 -15.28 -10.47
CA TYR A 20 6.38 -13.90 -10.88
C TYR A 20 5.02 -13.23 -10.73
N SER A 21 4.95 -12.35 -9.75
CA SER A 21 3.78 -12.19 -8.91
C SER A 21 2.81 -11.17 -9.49
N PRO A 22 1.49 -11.28 -9.23
CA PRO A 22 0.54 -10.18 -9.47
C PRO A 22 0.94 -8.86 -8.80
N GLY A 23 1.87 -8.90 -7.84
CA GLY A 23 2.48 -7.71 -7.26
C GLY A 23 3.36 -6.97 -8.26
N ASP A 24 4.14 -7.67 -9.08
CA ASP A 24 5.07 -7.06 -10.05
C ASP A 24 4.31 -6.25 -11.10
N ASP A 25 3.21 -6.78 -11.65
CA ASP A 25 2.36 -6.07 -12.62
C ASP A 25 1.76 -4.78 -12.03
N PHE A 26 1.34 -4.82 -10.75
CA PHE A 26 0.81 -3.64 -10.07
C PHE A 26 1.91 -2.61 -9.77
N TYR A 27 3.09 -3.05 -9.32
CA TYR A 27 4.22 -2.17 -9.07
C TYR A 27 4.70 -1.50 -10.36
N GLU A 28 4.76 -2.24 -11.47
CA GLU A 28 5.09 -1.69 -12.78
C GLU A 28 4.07 -0.62 -13.18
N ALA A 29 2.78 -0.94 -13.15
CA ALA A 29 1.72 0.02 -13.47
C ALA A 29 1.74 1.27 -12.57
N LEU A 30 2.08 1.10 -11.29
CA LEU A 30 2.22 2.21 -10.35
C LEU A 30 3.42 3.08 -10.71
N ILE A 31 4.58 2.50 -10.99
CA ILE A 31 5.79 3.23 -11.40
C ILE A 31 5.53 3.99 -12.70
N GLU A 32 4.88 3.35 -13.67
CA GLU A 32 4.51 4.00 -14.94
C GLU A 32 3.54 5.16 -14.74
N ALA A 33 2.55 5.00 -13.86
CA ALA A 33 1.59 6.07 -13.55
C ALA A 33 2.24 7.31 -12.90
N HIS A 34 3.38 7.12 -12.22
CA HIS A 34 4.16 8.20 -11.63
C HIS A 34 5.21 8.79 -12.57
N ARG A 35 5.47 8.16 -13.73
CA ARG A 35 6.46 8.64 -14.69
C ARG A 35 6.08 10.04 -15.17
N ASP A 36 7.08 10.92 -15.26
CA ASP A 36 6.94 12.30 -15.72
C ASP A 36 6.08 13.23 -14.82
N LEU A 37 5.70 12.79 -13.62
CA LEU A 37 5.03 13.62 -12.63
C LEU A 37 6.02 14.31 -11.70
N SER A 38 5.72 15.55 -11.31
CA SER A 38 6.39 16.19 -10.16
C SER A 38 5.98 15.54 -8.84
N ASP A 39 6.74 15.77 -7.78
CA ASP A 39 6.42 15.25 -6.44
C ASP A 39 5.00 15.64 -5.99
N GLU A 40 4.59 16.89 -6.22
CA GLU A 40 3.23 17.36 -5.86
C GLU A 40 2.13 16.69 -6.70
N GLN A 41 2.42 16.37 -7.97
CA GLN A 41 1.49 15.64 -8.84
C GLN A 41 1.41 14.16 -8.46
N SER A 42 2.53 13.56 -8.08
CA SER A 42 2.63 12.21 -7.54
C SER A 42 1.81 12.06 -6.27
N GLU A 43 1.90 13.02 -5.34
CA GLU A 43 1.07 13.04 -4.13
C GLU A 43 -0.44 13.15 -4.45
N GLN A 44 -0.81 14.02 -5.39
CA GLN A 44 -2.20 14.13 -5.85
C GLN A 44 -2.73 12.85 -6.50
N LEU A 45 -1.89 12.17 -7.30
CA LEU A 45 -2.22 10.87 -7.89
C LEU A 45 -2.48 9.83 -6.79
N ASN A 46 -1.60 9.76 -5.80
CA ASN A 46 -1.73 8.83 -4.68
C ASN A 46 -3.00 9.09 -3.87
N ALA A 47 -3.30 10.35 -3.53
CA ALA A 47 -4.54 10.71 -2.83
C ALA A 47 -5.79 10.29 -3.62
N ARG A 48 -5.79 10.53 -4.93
CA ARG A 48 -6.90 10.14 -5.81
C ARG A 48 -7.04 8.62 -5.90
N LEU A 49 -5.93 7.90 -6.04
CA LEU A 49 -5.91 6.44 -6.09
C LEU A 49 -6.49 5.84 -4.80
N ILE A 50 -6.07 6.33 -3.62
CA ILE A 50 -6.59 5.88 -2.32
C ILE A 50 -8.12 6.06 -2.24
N LEU A 51 -8.64 7.21 -2.68
CA LEU A 51 -10.08 7.47 -2.67
C LEU A 51 -10.85 6.54 -3.63
N LEU A 52 -10.32 6.29 -4.82
CA LEU A 52 -10.91 5.36 -5.78
C LEU A 52 -10.95 3.93 -5.23
N LEU A 53 -9.85 3.46 -4.66
CA LEU A 53 -9.77 2.13 -4.04
C LEU A 53 -10.69 2.02 -2.83
N SER A 54 -10.79 3.06 -2.00
CA SER A 54 -11.72 3.13 -0.88
C SER A 54 -13.18 2.98 -1.35
N ASN A 55 -13.55 3.71 -2.40
CA ASN A 55 -14.88 3.57 -3.01
C ASN A 55 -15.12 2.18 -3.60
N HIS A 56 -14.09 1.57 -4.20
CA HIS A 56 -14.18 0.21 -4.74
C HIS A 56 -14.38 -0.85 -3.66
N ILE A 57 -13.69 -0.72 -2.52
CA ILE A 57 -13.86 -1.61 -1.35
C ILE A 57 -15.28 -1.48 -0.77
N GLY A 58 -15.81 -0.26 -0.66
CA GLY A 58 -17.20 0.00 -0.29
C GLY A 58 -17.57 -0.26 1.19
N ASP A 59 -16.70 -0.91 1.97
CA ASP A 59 -16.89 -1.14 3.41
C ASP A 59 -16.08 -0.15 4.27
N LEU A 60 -16.79 0.77 4.92
CA LEU A 60 -16.19 1.78 5.81
C LEU A 60 -15.46 1.17 7.01
N SER A 61 -15.88 0.00 7.49
CA SER A 61 -15.23 -0.68 8.62
C SER A 61 -13.83 -1.15 8.22
N VAL A 62 -13.72 -1.72 7.02
CA VAL A 62 -12.45 -2.18 6.43
C VAL A 62 -11.51 -1.00 6.19
N ILE A 63 -12.03 0.11 5.66
CA ILE A 63 -11.24 1.34 5.44
C ILE A 63 -10.72 1.91 6.77
N LYS A 64 -11.57 1.95 7.81
CA LYS A 64 -11.18 2.43 9.15
C LYS A 64 -10.11 1.54 9.80
N GLU A 65 -10.24 0.23 9.65
CA GLU A 65 -9.24 -0.73 10.14
C GLU A 65 -7.90 -0.53 9.41
N ALA A 66 -7.92 -0.37 8.09
CA ALA A 66 -6.71 -0.08 7.29
C ALA A 66 -6.01 1.21 7.72
N LEU A 67 -6.77 2.29 7.93
CA LEU A 67 -6.22 3.57 8.42
C LEU A 67 -5.59 3.43 9.81
N SER A 68 -6.22 2.66 10.70
CA SER A 68 -5.66 2.41 12.04
C SER A 68 -4.32 1.66 11.95
N ILE A 69 -4.26 0.61 11.14
CA ILE A 69 -3.04 -0.19 10.94
C ILE A 69 -1.93 0.67 10.32
N ALA A 70 -2.23 1.44 9.28
CA ALA A 70 -1.27 2.34 8.63
C ALA A 70 -0.68 3.35 9.63
N ARG A 71 -1.50 3.90 10.53
CA ARG A 71 -1.04 4.83 11.56
C ARG A 71 -0.14 4.16 12.60
N THR A 72 -0.44 2.94 13.01
CA THR A 72 0.40 2.18 13.96
C THR A 72 1.76 1.85 13.37
N GLY A 73 1.83 1.44 12.08
CA GLY A 73 3.10 1.15 11.41
C GLY A 73 4.05 2.36 11.32
N LEU A 74 3.51 3.58 11.25
CA LEU A 74 4.33 4.80 11.33
C LEU A 74 4.93 5.02 12.73
N GLN A 75 4.26 4.60 13.80
CA GLN A 75 4.75 4.75 15.17
C GLN A 75 5.87 3.74 15.48
N GLU A 76 5.78 2.52 14.95
CA GLU A 76 6.81 1.50 15.09
C GLU A 76 8.12 1.89 14.38
N THR A 77 8.03 2.44 13.16
CA THR A 77 9.21 2.89 12.41
C THR A 77 9.90 4.10 13.05
N THR A 78 9.16 4.98 13.74
CA THR A 78 9.75 6.11 14.49
C THR A 78 10.47 5.70 15.77
N ASN A 79 10.01 4.66 16.47
CA ASN A 79 10.61 4.22 17.75
C ASN A 79 11.90 3.39 17.56
N THR A 80 12.03 2.63 16.48
CA THR A 80 13.26 1.86 16.18
C THR A 80 14.43 2.76 15.75
N SER A 81 14.15 3.98 15.28
CA SER A 81 15.17 4.93 14.81
C SER A 81 15.85 5.72 15.95
N GLN A 82 15.49 5.48 17.22
CA GLN A 82 15.99 6.19 18.40
C GLN A 82 16.73 5.29 19.40
N GLN A 83 17.35 4.20 18.95
CA GLN A 83 18.22 3.40 19.83
C GLN A 83 19.62 4.07 19.89
N PRO A 84 20.01 4.68 21.03
CA PRO A 84 21.36 5.22 21.16
C PRO A 84 22.33 4.05 21.22
N SER A 85 23.40 4.17 20.43
CA SER A 85 24.56 3.29 20.46
C SER A 85 25.22 3.37 21.83
N GLU A 86 24.72 2.61 22.82
CA GLU A 86 25.50 2.28 24.01
C GLU A 86 26.52 1.21 23.62
N SER A 87 27.63 1.67 23.06
CA SER A 87 28.85 0.89 22.89
C SER A 87 29.57 0.80 24.25
N HIS A 88 29.59 -0.41 24.82
CA HIS A 88 30.55 -0.85 25.83
C HIS A 88 31.88 -1.21 25.17
#